data_AF-A0A562LDI6-F1
#
_entry.id   AF-A0A562LDI6-F1
#
_cell.length_a   1.000
_cell.length_b   1.000
_cell.length_c   1.000
_cell.angle_alpha   90.00
_cell.angle_beta   90.00
_cell.angle_gamma   90.00
#
_symmetry.space_group_name_H-M   'P 1'
#
loop_
_entity.id
_entity.type
_entity.pdbx_description
1 polymer ?
#
loop_
_entity_poly.entity_id
_entity_poly.type
_entity_poly.pdbx_seq_one_letter_code
_entity_poly.pdbx_strand_id
1 'polypeptide(L)'
;MSRKTALASSLPLLLLGTGHAYAGATGNVALTSDYLFRGVSQTNEEPALQGGIEYAADNGVYVGAWGSNISWLSDLSTADAPVSSSLELDGYAGYRGKFGDSTVGYDIGAIYYFYPGDYPSGFNSADTGEISFGITADLTETGTFSAKYSYALTDLFGYVDSSGSAYLDLSFAWEFSPGWNLNVHGGRQWIENNEDFAYSDWKLGVSKAFDNGFSIAAAYTDTDADTTLYTNAFGNRIADGTVALTFAKAF
;
A
#
# COMPACT_ATOMS: atom_id res chain seq x y z
N MET A 1 -32.16 7.43 4.48
CA MET A 1 -31.39 6.17 4.55
C MET A 1 -29.92 6.55 4.50
N SER A 2 -29.20 6.38 5.61
CA SER A 2 -27.76 6.68 5.72
C SER A 2 -26.99 5.63 4.92
N ARG A 3 -26.36 6.05 3.81
CA ARG A 3 -25.41 5.22 3.06
C ARG A 3 -24.14 5.13 3.92
N LYS A 4 -23.81 3.92 4.38
CA LYS A 4 -22.61 3.61 5.17
C LYS A 4 -21.61 2.97 4.22
N THR A 5 -20.46 3.61 4.02
CA THR A 5 -19.37 3.14 3.17
C THR A 5 -18.60 2.03 3.89
N ALA A 6 -18.48 0.88 3.23
CA ALA A 6 -17.74 -0.29 3.72
C ALA A 6 -16.26 -0.17 3.33
N LEU A 7 -15.35 -0.15 4.30
CA LEU A 7 -13.90 -0.17 4.08
C LEU A 7 -13.43 -1.61 3.84
N ALA A 8 -12.70 -1.84 2.76
CA ALA A 8 -11.98 -3.09 2.51
C ALA A 8 -10.50 -2.80 2.20
N SER A 9 -9.63 -3.30 3.08
CA SER A 9 -8.18 -3.10 3.08
C SER A 9 -7.45 -4.12 2.20
N SER A 10 -6.52 -3.65 1.37
CA SER A 10 -5.29 -4.37 1.00
C SER A 10 -4.30 -3.32 0.45
N LEU A 11 -3.34 -2.94 1.30
CA LEU A 11 -2.59 -1.67 1.34
C LEU A 11 -3.46 -0.41 1.48
N PRO A 12 -3.06 0.59 2.29
CA PRO A 12 -3.87 1.76 2.53
C PRO A 12 -3.72 2.72 1.34
N LEU A 13 -4.28 2.35 0.19
CA LEU A 13 -5.18 3.33 -0.39
C LEU A 13 -6.36 3.38 0.58
N LEU A 14 -6.28 4.27 1.57
CA LEU A 14 -7.42 4.71 2.36
C LEU A 14 -8.43 5.30 1.36
N LEU A 15 -9.17 4.42 0.70
CA LEU A 15 -10.45 4.74 0.12
C LEU A 15 -11.43 4.88 1.29
N LEU A 16 -11.22 5.93 2.09
CA LEU A 16 -12.27 6.50 2.89
C LEU A 16 -13.31 6.98 1.89
N GLY A 17 -14.38 6.19 1.77
CA GLY A 17 -15.46 6.45 0.84
C GLY A 17 -16.00 7.88 0.98
N THR A 18 -16.64 8.33 -0.07
CA THR A 18 -17.17 9.68 -0.29
C THR A 18 -18.34 10.05 0.64
N GLY A 19 -18.21 9.84 1.95
CA GLY A 19 -19.11 10.35 2.99
C GLY A 19 -18.56 11.65 3.57
N HIS A 20 -19.45 12.57 3.97
CA HIS A 20 -19.08 13.85 4.58
C HIS A 20 -17.93 13.72 5.58
N ALA A 21 -16.85 14.46 5.34
CA ALA A 21 -15.70 14.56 6.25
C ALA A 21 -16.22 15.06 7.60
N TYR A 22 -16.31 14.15 8.56
CA TYR A 22 -16.34 14.51 9.96
C TYR A 22 -14.90 14.40 10.46
N ALA A 23 -14.41 15.43 11.13
CA ALA A 23 -13.14 15.39 11.81
C ALA A 23 -13.12 14.19 12.76
N GLY A 24 -12.06 13.38 12.67
CA GLY A 24 -12.06 12.12 13.39
C GLY A 24 -10.73 11.38 13.30
N ALA A 25 -10.46 10.62 14.36
CA ALA A 25 -9.44 9.60 14.34
C ALA A 25 -10.06 8.28 13.87
N THR A 26 -9.41 7.62 12.95
CA THR A 26 -9.72 6.24 12.52
C THR A 26 -8.48 5.39 12.68
N GLY A 27 -8.64 4.13 13.08
CA GLY A 27 -7.54 3.18 13.14
C GLY A 27 -7.91 1.82 12.62
N ASN A 28 -6.89 1.01 12.34
CA ASN A 28 -7.07 -0.38 12.00
C ASN A 28 -5.91 -1.25 12.48
N VAL A 29 -6.19 -2.54 12.61
CA VAL A 29 -5.20 -3.61 12.75
C VAL A 29 -5.55 -4.73 11.79
N ALA A 30 -4.56 -5.35 11.17
CA ALA A 30 -4.73 -6.46 10.23
C ALA A 30 -3.66 -7.53 10.44
N LEU A 31 -4.05 -8.79 10.27
CA LEU A 31 -3.16 -9.93 10.11
C LEU A 31 -3.31 -10.42 8.68
N THR A 32 -2.21 -10.47 7.94
CA THR A 32 -2.14 -11.01 6.58
C THR A 32 -1.21 -12.21 6.52
N SER A 33 -1.49 -13.16 5.63
CA SER A 33 -0.61 -14.31 5.41
C SER A 33 0.71 -13.93 4.75
N ASP A 34 0.74 -12.79 4.05
CA ASP A 34 1.91 -12.20 3.41
C ASP A 34 1.67 -10.68 3.27
N TYR A 35 2.69 -9.86 3.55
CA TYR A 35 2.66 -8.43 3.27
C TYR A 35 3.17 -8.16 1.85
N LEU A 36 2.24 -7.94 0.92
CA LEU A 36 2.55 -7.65 -0.48
C LEU A 36 2.49 -6.16 -0.77
N PHE A 37 3.64 -5.52 -1.01
CA PHE A 37 3.72 -4.11 -1.45
C PHE A 37 3.96 -4.04 -2.95
N ARG A 38 3.03 -3.42 -3.70
CA ARG A 38 3.09 -3.34 -5.18
C ARG A 38 3.40 -4.71 -5.80
N GLY A 39 2.70 -5.75 -5.36
CA GLY A 39 2.89 -7.14 -5.81
C GLY A 39 4.11 -7.89 -5.25
N VAL A 40 5.01 -7.25 -4.50
CA VAL A 40 6.24 -7.87 -3.98
C VAL A 40 6.12 -8.13 -2.47
N SER A 41 6.42 -9.36 -2.04
CA SER A 41 6.43 -9.75 -0.64
C SER A 41 7.51 -9.01 0.15
N GLN A 42 7.09 -8.40 1.25
CA GLN A 42 7.92 -7.68 2.21
C GLN A 42 8.27 -8.54 3.42
N THR A 43 7.61 -9.69 3.59
CA THR A 43 7.77 -10.63 4.70
C THR A 43 8.18 -12.02 4.21
N ASN A 44 8.75 -12.13 3.00
CA ASN A 44 9.25 -13.38 2.45
C ASN A 44 8.21 -14.51 2.47
N GLU A 45 6.99 -14.18 2.04
CA GLU A 45 5.83 -15.08 2.01
C GLU A 45 5.36 -15.56 3.41
N GLU A 46 5.80 -14.88 4.47
CA GLU A 46 5.41 -15.14 5.86
C GLU A 46 4.39 -14.13 6.39
N PRO A 47 3.63 -14.46 7.46
CA PRO A 47 2.59 -13.58 7.99
C PRO A 47 3.08 -12.22 8.51
N ALA A 48 2.21 -11.21 8.36
CA ALA A 48 2.47 -9.85 8.84
C ALA A 48 1.32 -9.30 9.68
N LEU A 49 1.67 -8.66 10.80
CA LEU A 49 0.81 -7.82 11.60
C LEU A 49 0.98 -6.37 11.18
N GLN A 50 -0.12 -5.76 10.77
CA GLN A 50 -0.16 -4.41 10.22
C GLN A 50 -1.10 -3.54 11.05
N GLY A 51 -0.79 -2.25 11.18
CA GLY A 51 -1.66 -1.33 11.89
C GLY A 51 -1.48 0.10 11.43
N GLY A 52 -2.53 0.90 11.55
CA GLY A 52 -2.49 2.30 11.18
C GLY A 52 -3.47 3.15 11.96
N ILE A 53 -3.15 4.43 12.05
CA ILE A 53 -4.02 5.47 12.59
C ILE A 53 -3.96 6.69 11.67
N GLU A 54 -5.11 7.33 11.45
CA GLU A 54 -5.21 8.57 10.71
C GLU A 54 -6.12 9.53 11.46
N TYR A 55 -5.73 10.81 11.48
CA TYR A 55 -6.61 11.91 11.81
C TYR A 55 -6.90 12.72 10.55
N ALA A 56 -8.19 12.85 10.22
CA ALA A 56 -8.67 13.74 9.17
C ALA A 56 -9.38 14.94 9.81
N ALA A 57 -9.09 16.14 9.33
CA ALA A 57 -9.77 17.37 9.69
C ALA A 57 -10.93 17.65 8.71
N ASP A 58 -11.93 18.42 9.17
CA ASP A 58 -13.12 18.79 8.36
C ASP A 58 -12.76 19.52 7.05
N ASN A 59 -11.60 20.18 7.01
CA ASN A 59 -11.13 20.92 5.85
C ASN A 59 -10.42 20.05 4.81
N GLY A 60 -10.31 18.73 5.01
CA GLY A 60 -9.67 17.80 4.08
C GLY A 60 -8.19 17.52 4.37
N VAL A 61 -7.55 18.24 5.30
CA VAL A 61 -6.19 17.92 5.77
C VAL A 61 -6.22 16.61 6.54
N TYR A 62 -5.23 15.75 6.32
CA TYR A 62 -5.04 14.54 7.10
C TYR A 62 -3.57 14.32 7.48
N VAL A 63 -3.37 13.58 8.56
CA VAL A 63 -2.06 13.07 9.00
C VAL A 63 -2.27 11.67 9.57
N GLY A 64 -1.35 10.77 9.30
CA GLY A 64 -1.43 9.41 9.79
C GLY A 64 -0.08 8.74 9.91
N ALA A 65 -0.14 7.56 10.51
CA ALA A 65 0.99 6.67 10.64
C ALA A 65 0.54 5.24 10.39
N TRP A 66 1.42 4.43 9.81
CA TRP A 66 1.20 3.02 9.57
C TRP A 66 2.45 2.23 9.96
N GLY A 67 2.32 0.93 10.20
CA GLY A 67 3.49 0.07 10.33
C GLY A 67 3.17 -1.41 10.22
N SER A 68 4.22 -2.19 9.96
CA SER A 68 4.18 -3.65 9.86
C SER A 68 5.51 -4.25 10.24
N ASN A 69 5.51 -5.54 10.61
CA ASN A 69 6.72 -6.32 10.47
C ASN A 69 7.07 -6.54 8.99
N ILE A 70 8.36 -6.57 8.70
CA ILE A 70 8.97 -6.92 7.41
C ILE A 70 10.13 -7.89 7.66
N SER A 71 10.60 -8.55 6.62
CA SER A 71 11.84 -9.33 6.63
C SER A 71 12.79 -8.96 5.50
N TRP A 72 12.31 -8.34 4.41
CA TRP A 72 13.06 -8.19 3.17
C TRP A 72 14.44 -7.53 3.34
N LEU A 73 14.61 -6.61 4.30
CA LEU A 73 15.91 -6.02 4.64
C LEU A 73 16.82 -6.97 5.42
N SER A 74 16.30 -7.62 6.46
CA SER A 74 17.05 -8.64 7.19
C SER A 74 17.39 -9.86 6.34
N ASP A 75 16.62 -10.13 5.29
CA ASP A 75 16.84 -11.22 4.34
C ASP A 75 18.04 -10.95 3.42
N LEU A 76 18.46 -9.68 3.26
CA LEU A 76 19.68 -9.27 2.57
C LEU A 76 20.94 -9.40 3.45
N SER A 77 20.77 -9.69 4.74
CA SER A 77 21.86 -9.71 5.72
C SER A 77 22.84 -10.85 5.44
N THR A 78 24.13 -10.52 5.45
CA THR A 78 25.22 -11.51 5.33
C THR A 78 26.22 -11.33 6.46
N ALA A 79 27.13 -12.30 6.63
CA ALA A 79 28.19 -12.19 7.63
C ALA A 79 29.11 -10.97 7.41
N ASP A 80 29.32 -10.59 6.15
CA ASP A 80 30.20 -9.49 5.76
C ASP A 80 29.47 -8.13 5.67
N ALA A 81 28.16 -8.14 5.44
CA ALA A 81 27.30 -6.97 5.39
C ALA A 81 26.05 -7.22 6.25
N PRO A 82 26.16 -7.13 7.59
CA PRO A 82 25.06 -7.42 8.49
C PRO A 82 24.01 -6.30 8.43
N VAL A 83 22.77 -6.67 8.12
CA VAL A 83 21.58 -5.81 8.17
C VAL A 83 20.64 -6.34 9.26
N SER A 84 20.09 -5.43 10.07
CA SER A 84 19.05 -5.73 11.05
C SER A 84 17.94 -4.70 10.93
N SER A 85 16.85 -5.06 10.25
CA SER A 85 15.63 -4.27 10.17
C SER A 85 14.46 -5.23 9.98
N SER A 86 13.46 -5.12 10.84
CA SER A 86 12.31 -6.03 10.88
C SER A 86 10.98 -5.28 10.96
N LEU A 87 11.01 -3.97 10.79
CA LEU A 87 9.85 -3.09 10.91
C LEU A 87 9.86 -2.07 9.78
N GLU A 88 8.67 -1.79 9.28
CA GLU A 88 8.36 -0.62 8.46
C GLU A 88 7.46 0.28 9.29
N LEU A 89 7.79 1.56 9.35
CA LEU A 89 7.01 2.61 9.99
C LEU A 89 6.83 3.75 9.01
N ASP A 90 5.59 4.09 8.70
CA ASP A 90 5.28 5.12 7.75
C ASP A 90 4.69 6.33 8.46
N GLY A 91 5.14 7.51 8.06
CA GLY A 91 4.49 8.77 8.40
C GLY A 91 3.95 9.41 7.12
N TYR A 92 2.69 9.83 7.14
CA TYR A 92 2.11 10.48 5.97
C TYR A 92 1.18 11.63 6.34
N ALA A 93 1.06 12.58 5.42
CA ALA A 93 0.14 13.69 5.53
C ALA A 93 -0.28 14.17 4.13
N GLY A 94 -1.43 14.81 4.06
CA GLY A 94 -1.92 15.31 2.79
C GLY A 94 -3.19 16.11 2.91
N TYR A 95 -3.78 16.33 1.75
CA TYR A 95 -5.05 16.99 1.60
C TYR A 95 -5.91 16.22 0.60
N ARG A 96 -7.14 15.91 0.99
CA ARG A 96 -8.12 15.30 0.09
C ARG A 96 -9.40 16.11 0.02
N GLY A 97 -9.97 16.16 -1.17
CA GLY A 97 -11.17 16.96 -1.45
C GLY A 97 -11.94 16.44 -2.67
N LYS A 98 -12.93 17.23 -3.10
CA LYS A 98 -13.72 16.98 -4.31
C LYS A 98 -13.59 18.12 -5.30
N PHE A 99 -13.68 17.82 -6.58
CA PHE A 99 -13.77 18.86 -7.61
C PHE A 99 -15.19 19.44 -7.63
N GLY A 100 -15.36 20.57 -6.94
CA GLY A 100 -16.67 21.21 -6.79
C GLY A 100 -17.71 20.24 -6.21
N ASP A 101 -18.87 20.19 -6.84
CA ASP A 101 -19.99 19.31 -6.44
C ASP A 101 -19.96 17.93 -7.15
N SER A 102 -18.85 17.57 -7.82
CA SER A 102 -18.77 16.31 -8.58
C SER A 102 -18.55 15.07 -7.68
N THR A 103 -18.74 13.88 -8.28
CA THR A 103 -18.36 12.60 -7.67
C THR A 103 -16.86 12.31 -7.77
N VAL A 104 -16.07 13.23 -8.32
CA VAL A 104 -14.63 13.07 -8.50
C VAL A 104 -13.89 13.72 -7.33
N GLY A 105 -13.19 12.87 -6.58
CA GLY A 105 -12.27 13.25 -5.51
C GLY A 105 -10.84 13.40 -6.01
N TYR A 106 -10.03 14.16 -5.26
CA TYR A 106 -8.59 14.20 -5.40
C TYR A 106 -7.91 14.05 -4.05
N ASP A 107 -6.68 13.54 -4.07
CA ASP A 107 -5.78 13.46 -2.92
C ASP A 107 -4.40 13.94 -3.36
N ILE A 108 -3.80 14.85 -2.59
CA ILE A 108 -2.39 15.23 -2.73
C ILE A 108 -1.74 14.91 -1.39
N GLY A 109 -0.77 14.00 -1.41
CA GLY A 109 -0.16 13.47 -0.20
C GLY A 109 1.34 13.33 -0.30
N ALA A 110 1.99 13.25 0.85
CA ALA A 110 3.37 12.84 1.01
C ALA A 110 3.44 11.71 2.04
N ILE A 111 4.33 10.76 1.81
CA ILE A 111 4.60 9.64 2.70
C ILE A 111 6.11 9.49 2.86
N TYR A 112 6.54 9.10 4.05
CA TYR A 112 7.90 8.71 4.35
C TYR A 112 7.89 7.32 4.94
N TYR A 113 8.47 6.37 4.22
CA TYR A 113 8.71 4.99 4.63
C TYR A 113 10.00 4.95 5.44
N PHE A 114 9.91 4.55 6.70
CA PHE A 114 11.05 4.48 7.61
C PHE A 114 11.29 3.04 8.05
N TYR A 115 12.52 2.57 7.87
CA TYR A 115 12.97 1.23 8.18
C TYR A 115 13.99 1.28 9.32
N PRO A 116 13.57 1.37 10.59
CA PRO A 116 14.49 1.42 11.71
C PRO A 116 15.32 0.14 11.81
N GLY A 117 16.63 0.32 11.96
CA GLY A 117 17.55 -0.81 12.00
C GLY A 117 19.02 -0.42 12.10
N ASP A 118 19.87 -1.46 12.09
CA ASP A 118 21.31 -1.35 11.96
C ASP A 118 21.73 -1.77 10.54
N TYR A 119 22.55 -0.94 9.90
CA TYR A 119 22.99 -1.12 8.52
C TYR A 119 24.52 -1.01 8.42
N PRO A 120 25.15 -1.75 7.49
CA PRO A 120 26.59 -1.65 7.30
C PRO A 120 26.98 -0.30 6.70
N SER A 121 28.22 0.13 6.93
CA SER A 121 28.74 1.37 6.35
C SER A 121 28.65 1.34 4.83
N GLY A 122 28.07 2.39 4.22
CA GLY A 122 27.88 2.49 2.77
C GLY A 122 26.63 1.76 2.25
N PHE A 123 25.79 1.20 3.12
CA PHE A 123 24.45 0.74 2.74
C PHE A 123 23.63 1.91 2.21
N ASN A 124 22.99 1.73 1.05
CA ASN A 124 22.10 2.75 0.54
C ASN A 124 20.76 2.71 1.30
N SER A 125 20.26 3.88 1.68
CA SER A 125 19.08 3.96 2.54
C SER A 125 17.86 3.30 1.91
N ALA A 126 17.19 2.44 2.67
CA ALA A 126 15.86 1.92 2.32
C ALA A 126 14.75 2.95 2.58
N ASP A 127 15.00 3.90 3.49
CA ASP A 127 14.04 4.95 3.82
C ASP A 127 13.70 5.78 2.58
N THR A 128 12.41 5.92 2.31
CA THR A 128 11.92 6.47 1.05
C THR A 128 10.90 7.56 1.30
N GLY A 129 11.10 8.75 0.72
CA GLY A 129 10.09 9.81 0.68
C GLY A 129 9.39 9.85 -0.67
N GLU A 130 8.07 9.73 -0.70
CA GLU A 130 7.27 9.89 -1.91
C GLU A 130 6.26 11.05 -1.76
N ILE A 131 6.00 11.75 -2.86
CA ILE A 131 4.80 12.59 -3.03
C ILE A 131 3.85 11.91 -4.00
N SER A 132 2.56 12.15 -3.86
CA SER A 132 1.56 11.54 -4.73
C SER A 132 0.40 12.47 -5.05
N PHE A 133 -0.20 12.18 -6.21
CA PHE A 133 -1.48 12.73 -6.62
C PHE A 133 -2.43 11.58 -6.97
N GLY A 134 -3.59 11.58 -6.34
CA GLY A 134 -4.64 10.59 -6.52
C GLY A 134 -5.93 11.21 -7.02
N ILE A 135 -6.66 10.44 -7.82
CA ILE A 135 -8.04 10.72 -8.25
C ILE A 135 -8.90 9.53 -7.87
N THR A 136 -10.11 9.82 -7.38
CA THR A 136 -11.15 8.81 -7.13
C THR A 136 -12.43 9.24 -7.82
N ALA A 137 -13.13 8.32 -8.47
CA ALA A 137 -14.40 8.59 -9.13
C ALA A 137 -15.39 7.45 -8.91
N ASP A 138 -16.58 7.79 -8.40
CA ASP A 138 -17.71 6.86 -8.35
C ASP A 138 -18.25 6.69 -9.78
N LEU A 139 -17.95 5.54 -10.41
CA LEU A 139 -18.38 5.22 -11.79
C LEU A 139 -19.81 4.68 -11.82
N THR A 140 -20.23 4.03 -10.74
CA THR A 140 -21.60 3.55 -10.52
C THR A 140 -22.00 3.80 -9.06
N GLU A 141 -23.24 3.46 -8.68
CA GLU A 141 -23.66 3.58 -7.27
C GLU A 141 -22.86 2.71 -6.29
N THR A 142 -22.23 1.63 -6.78
CA THR A 142 -21.47 0.67 -5.97
C THR A 142 -20.07 0.40 -6.51
N GLY A 143 -19.63 1.15 -7.51
CA GLY A 143 -18.37 0.94 -8.23
C GLY A 143 -17.52 2.20 -8.20
N THR A 144 -16.34 2.10 -7.59
CA THR A 144 -15.40 3.20 -7.45
C THR A 144 -14.13 2.89 -8.22
N PHE A 145 -13.70 3.82 -9.06
CA PHE A 145 -12.40 3.79 -9.71
C PHE A 145 -11.44 4.73 -8.98
N SER A 146 -10.17 4.37 -8.93
CA SER A 146 -9.10 5.22 -8.42
C SER A 146 -7.85 5.12 -9.28
N ALA A 147 -7.12 6.22 -9.36
CA ALA A 147 -5.79 6.29 -9.96
C ALA A 147 -4.88 7.07 -9.02
N LYS A 148 -3.65 6.62 -8.81
CA LYS A 148 -2.65 7.34 -8.01
C LYS A 148 -1.30 7.31 -8.69
N TYR A 149 -0.67 8.46 -8.84
CA TYR A 149 0.72 8.56 -9.27
C TYR A 149 1.58 8.98 -8.08
N SER A 150 2.62 8.20 -7.78
CA SER A 150 3.58 8.43 -6.70
C SER A 150 4.96 8.68 -7.30
N TYR A 151 5.72 9.61 -6.72
CA TYR A 151 7.02 10.04 -7.20
C TYR A 151 8.00 10.12 -6.03
N ALA A 152 9.11 9.40 -6.14
CA ALA A 152 10.13 9.31 -5.11
C ALA A 152 11.02 10.57 -5.12
N LEU A 153 11.08 11.23 -3.97
CA LEU A 153 11.94 12.40 -3.71
C LEU A 153 13.34 12.00 -3.22
N THR A 154 13.50 10.76 -2.81
CA THR A 154 14.75 10.13 -2.38
C THR A 154 15.01 8.89 -3.23
N ASP A 155 16.16 8.25 -3.02
CA ASP A 155 16.36 6.89 -3.49
C ASP A 155 15.20 5.99 -3.02
N LEU A 156 14.73 5.14 -3.93
CA LEU A 156 13.60 4.26 -3.76
C LEU A 156 14.09 2.95 -3.14
N PHE A 157 13.66 2.65 -1.91
CA PHE A 157 13.78 1.34 -1.25
C PHE A 157 15.17 0.68 -1.36
N GLY A 158 16.24 1.47 -1.24
CA GLY A 158 17.63 0.97 -1.27
C GLY A 158 18.26 0.92 -2.66
N TYR A 159 17.52 1.17 -3.74
CA TYR A 159 18.08 1.29 -5.09
C TYR A 159 18.96 2.55 -5.19
N VAL A 160 20.23 2.36 -5.55
CA VAL A 160 21.22 3.44 -5.62
C VAL A 160 20.89 4.41 -6.75
N ASP A 161 21.01 5.71 -6.46
CA ASP A 161 20.83 6.81 -7.43
C ASP A 161 19.44 6.76 -8.12
N SER A 162 18.41 6.39 -7.38
CA SER A 162 17.06 6.11 -7.93
C SER A 162 16.02 7.17 -7.58
N SER A 163 16.43 8.31 -7.01
CA SER A 163 15.54 9.46 -6.84
C SER A 163 14.88 9.85 -8.17
N GLY A 164 13.57 10.10 -8.14
CA GLY A 164 12.76 10.34 -9.33
C GLY A 164 12.06 9.10 -9.89
N SER A 165 12.28 7.93 -9.27
CA SER A 165 11.44 6.74 -9.47
C SER A 165 9.96 7.05 -9.26
N ALA A 166 9.07 6.28 -9.91
CA ALA A 166 7.65 6.55 -9.88
C ALA A 166 6.80 5.27 -9.88
N TYR A 167 5.57 5.40 -9.40
CA TYR A 167 4.58 4.33 -9.44
C TYR A 167 3.21 4.85 -9.88
N LEU A 168 2.57 4.16 -10.81
CA LEU A 168 1.18 4.39 -11.18
C LEU A 168 0.33 3.23 -10.66
N ASP A 169 -0.69 3.54 -9.86
CA ASP A 169 -1.74 2.63 -9.40
C ASP A 169 -3.04 2.94 -10.15
N LEU A 170 -3.70 1.91 -10.68
CA LEU A 170 -5.09 1.96 -11.14
C LEU A 170 -5.89 0.88 -10.43
N SER A 171 -6.99 1.27 -9.80
CA SER A 171 -7.79 0.38 -8.96
C SER A 171 -9.28 0.54 -9.23
N PHE A 172 -10.02 -0.57 -9.13
CA PHE A 172 -11.48 -0.61 -9.18
C PHE A 172 -12.04 -1.48 -8.06
N ALA A 173 -12.95 -0.92 -7.27
CA ALA A 173 -13.67 -1.61 -6.21
C ALA A 173 -15.17 -1.62 -6.52
N TRP A 174 -15.78 -2.81 -6.50
CA TRP A 174 -17.21 -2.98 -6.76
C TRP A 174 -17.90 -3.75 -5.63
N GLU A 175 -18.80 -3.07 -4.92
CA GLU A 175 -19.71 -3.72 -3.96
C GLU A 175 -20.84 -4.42 -4.72
N PHE A 176 -20.64 -5.71 -5.01
CA PHE A 176 -21.60 -6.52 -5.77
C PHE A 176 -22.70 -7.13 -4.90
N SER A 177 -22.52 -7.13 -3.58
CA SER A 177 -23.47 -7.57 -2.57
C SER A 177 -23.17 -6.83 -1.26
N PRO A 178 -24.14 -6.58 -0.35
CA PRO A 178 -23.90 -5.80 0.85
C PRO A 178 -22.63 -6.21 1.62
N GLY A 179 -21.66 -5.29 1.69
CA GLY A 179 -20.35 -5.44 2.31
C GLY A 179 -19.37 -6.40 1.62
N TRP A 180 -19.76 -7.05 0.52
CA TRP A 180 -18.86 -7.85 -0.33
C TRP A 180 -18.35 -7.01 -1.49
N ASN A 181 -17.02 -6.95 -1.63
CA ASN A 181 -16.36 -6.18 -2.68
C ASN A 181 -15.52 -7.08 -3.57
N LEU A 182 -15.63 -6.87 -4.88
CA LEU A 182 -14.62 -7.29 -5.85
C LEU A 182 -13.60 -6.16 -5.98
N ASN A 183 -12.32 -6.49 -5.87
CA ASN A 183 -11.21 -5.55 -5.91
C ASN A 183 -10.27 -5.94 -7.06
N VAL A 184 -10.10 -5.03 -8.01
CA VAL A 184 -9.21 -5.18 -9.15
C VAL A 184 -8.18 -4.08 -9.08
N HIS A 185 -6.92 -4.41 -9.30
CA HIS A 185 -5.82 -3.47 -9.31
C HIS A 185 -4.83 -3.84 -10.43
N GLY A 186 -4.24 -2.81 -11.02
CA GLY A 186 -3.05 -2.92 -11.85
C GLY A 186 -2.14 -1.72 -11.65
N GLY A 187 -0.84 -1.95 -11.62
CA GLY A 187 0.15 -0.93 -11.38
C GLY A 187 1.42 -1.07 -12.21
N ARG A 188 2.24 -0.02 -12.21
CA ARG A 188 3.56 0.00 -12.87
C ARG A 188 4.55 0.77 -12.02
N GLN A 189 5.64 0.11 -11.66
CA GLN A 189 6.81 0.67 -11.01
C GLN A 189 7.89 1.00 -12.04
N TRP A 190 8.36 2.23 -12.02
CA TRP A 190 9.58 2.66 -12.68
C TRP A 190 10.64 2.94 -11.62
N ILE A 191 11.87 2.47 -11.85
CA ILE A 191 12.99 2.68 -10.93
C ILE A 191 14.09 3.38 -11.71
N GLU A 192 14.32 4.65 -11.38
CA GLU A 192 15.27 5.52 -12.09
C GLU A 192 16.68 4.94 -11.96
N ASN A 193 17.44 4.94 -13.07
CA ASN A 193 18.79 4.37 -13.19
C ASN A 193 18.90 2.86 -12.86
N ASN A 194 17.77 2.17 -12.71
CA ASN A 194 17.69 0.75 -12.34
C ASN A 194 16.55 0.06 -13.11
N GLU A 195 16.46 0.30 -14.42
CA GLU A 195 15.29 -0.05 -15.24
C GLU A 195 15.05 -1.57 -15.37
N ASP A 196 16.09 -2.38 -15.19
CA ASP A 196 15.96 -3.85 -15.16
C ASP A 196 15.07 -4.33 -14.00
N PHE A 197 14.93 -3.53 -12.94
CA PHE A 197 14.05 -3.80 -11.81
C PHE A 197 12.64 -3.20 -11.99
N ALA A 198 12.34 -2.53 -13.10
CA ALA A 198 11.02 -1.92 -13.32
C ALA A 198 9.97 -2.97 -13.76
N TYR A 199 8.83 -3.04 -13.08
CA TYR A 199 7.82 -4.08 -13.29
C TYR A 199 6.39 -3.54 -13.18
N SER A 200 5.43 -4.34 -13.63
CA SER A 200 4.00 -4.14 -13.52
C SER A 200 3.42 -5.19 -12.58
N ASP A 201 2.45 -4.80 -11.77
CA ASP A 201 1.76 -5.69 -10.86
C ASP A 201 0.24 -5.68 -11.09
N TRP A 202 -0.42 -6.78 -10.72
CA TRP A 202 -1.87 -6.86 -10.78
C TRP A 202 -2.43 -7.72 -9.66
N LYS A 203 -3.66 -7.39 -9.24
CA LYS A 203 -4.36 -8.10 -8.17
C LYS A 203 -5.84 -8.26 -8.49
N LEU A 204 -6.36 -9.44 -8.19
CA LEU A 204 -7.78 -9.75 -8.17
C LEU A 204 -8.15 -10.32 -6.80
N GLY A 205 -9.03 -9.64 -6.08
CA GLY A 205 -9.41 -10.05 -4.73
C GLY A 205 -10.88 -9.85 -4.42
N VAL A 206 -11.35 -10.59 -3.43
CA VAL A 206 -12.67 -10.45 -2.84
C VAL A 206 -12.51 -10.16 -1.36
N SER A 207 -13.30 -9.22 -0.86
CA SER A 207 -13.32 -8.86 0.56
C SER A 207 -14.74 -8.77 1.09
N LYS A 208 -14.88 -9.00 2.40
CA LYS A 208 -16.15 -8.87 3.12
C LYS A 208 -15.94 -8.03 4.38
N ALA A 209 -16.63 -6.90 4.44
CA ALA A 209 -16.76 -6.06 5.63
C ALA A 209 -18.01 -6.45 6.44
N PHE A 210 -17.85 -6.42 7.76
CA PHE A 210 -18.90 -6.67 8.75
C PHE A 210 -19.23 -5.39 9.51
N ASP A 211 -20.48 -5.23 9.95
CA ASP A 211 -20.98 -4.01 10.60
C ASP A 211 -20.28 -3.67 11.93
N ASN A 212 -19.61 -4.65 12.54
CA ASN A 212 -18.82 -4.49 13.77
C ASN A 212 -17.37 -4.04 13.49
N GLY A 213 -17.04 -3.68 12.25
CA GLY A 213 -15.73 -3.18 11.81
C GLY A 213 -14.70 -4.28 11.55
N PHE A 214 -15.07 -5.56 11.67
CA PHE A 214 -14.20 -6.64 11.19
C PHE A 214 -14.29 -6.77 9.67
N SER A 215 -13.25 -7.32 9.06
CA SER A 215 -13.26 -7.71 7.65
C SER A 215 -12.38 -8.91 7.38
N ILE A 216 -12.67 -9.59 6.27
CA ILE A 216 -11.83 -10.63 5.67
C ILE A 216 -11.57 -10.30 4.21
N ALA A 217 -10.42 -10.74 3.69
CA ALA A 217 -10.09 -10.64 2.29
C ALA A 217 -9.28 -11.86 1.82
N ALA A 218 -9.45 -12.20 0.55
CA ALA A 218 -8.59 -13.11 -0.19
C ALA A 218 -8.25 -12.46 -1.53
N ALA A 219 -6.99 -12.46 -1.91
CA ALA A 219 -6.55 -11.87 -3.17
C ALA A 219 -5.45 -12.71 -3.80
N TYR A 220 -5.55 -12.91 -5.11
CA TYR A 220 -4.42 -13.33 -5.94
C TYR A 220 -3.70 -12.07 -6.43
N THR A 221 -2.38 -12.03 -6.30
CA THR A 221 -1.51 -11.01 -6.87
C THR A 221 -0.44 -11.67 -7.72
N ASP A 222 0.11 -10.94 -8.69
CA ASP A 222 1.24 -11.38 -9.50
C ASP A 222 1.94 -10.17 -10.13
N THR A 223 3.12 -10.38 -10.71
CA THR A 223 3.89 -9.32 -11.38
C THR A 223 4.52 -9.81 -12.69
N ASP A 224 5.00 -8.88 -13.50
CA ASP A 224 5.90 -9.17 -14.64
C ASP A 224 7.39 -8.98 -14.30
N ALA A 225 7.73 -8.88 -13.01
CA ALA A 225 9.08 -8.64 -12.55
C ALA A 225 10.03 -9.77 -12.96
N ASP A 226 11.30 -9.44 -13.25
CA ASP A 226 12.28 -10.46 -13.61
C ASP A 226 12.51 -11.42 -12.44
N THR A 227 12.14 -12.69 -12.63
CA THR A 227 12.23 -13.70 -11.58
C THR A 227 13.64 -13.85 -11.02
N THR A 228 14.69 -13.63 -11.82
CA THR A 228 16.08 -13.74 -11.35
C THR A 228 16.43 -12.60 -10.42
N LEU A 229 16.00 -11.37 -10.74
CA LEU A 229 16.24 -10.18 -9.93
C LEU A 229 15.38 -10.14 -8.65
N TYR A 230 14.19 -10.75 -8.69
CA TYR A 230 13.23 -10.81 -7.58
C TYR A 230 13.21 -12.18 -6.88
N THR A 231 14.31 -12.94 -6.97
CA THR A 231 14.54 -14.10 -6.11
C THR A 231 15.47 -13.68 -4.97
N ASN A 232 15.02 -13.86 -3.72
CA ASN A 232 15.82 -13.45 -2.56
C ASN A 232 16.95 -14.46 -2.24
N ALA A 233 17.77 -14.15 -1.22
CA ALA A 233 18.92 -14.97 -0.83
C ALA A 233 18.55 -16.41 -0.37
N PHE A 234 17.28 -16.65 -0.05
CA PHE A 234 16.77 -17.98 0.32
C PHE A 234 16.25 -18.79 -0.87
N GLY A 235 16.21 -18.19 -2.07
CA GLY A 235 15.67 -18.82 -3.27
C GLY A 235 14.15 -18.68 -3.41
N ASN A 236 13.50 -17.85 -2.59
CA ASN A 236 12.07 -17.56 -2.69
C ASN A 236 11.83 -16.47 -3.73
N ARG A 237 10.75 -16.61 -4.50
CA ARG A 237 10.40 -15.71 -5.60
C ARG A 237 9.38 -14.70 -5.10
N ILE A 238 9.87 -13.66 -4.47
CA ILE A 238 9.06 -12.72 -3.70
C ILE A 238 8.11 -11.86 -4.54
N ALA A 239 8.20 -11.91 -5.88
CA ALA A 239 7.31 -11.19 -6.80
C ALA A 239 6.48 -12.12 -7.71
N ASP A 240 6.57 -13.45 -7.52
CA ASP A 240 5.76 -14.43 -8.27
C ASP A 240 4.31 -14.47 -7.75
N GLY A 241 3.41 -14.97 -8.58
CA GLY A 241 1.99 -15.09 -8.27
C GLY A 241 1.69 -15.83 -6.96
N THR A 242 0.97 -15.18 -6.06
CA THR A 242 0.61 -15.72 -4.75
C THR A 242 -0.80 -15.34 -4.31
N VAL A 243 -1.33 -16.05 -3.32
CA VAL A 243 -2.62 -15.76 -2.68
C VAL A 243 -2.39 -15.28 -1.25
N ALA A 244 -2.85 -14.06 -0.97
CA ALA A 244 -2.87 -13.51 0.39
C ALA A 244 -4.27 -13.59 1.01
N LEU A 245 -4.30 -13.99 2.28
CA LEU A 245 -5.48 -13.97 3.13
C LEU A 245 -5.29 -12.91 4.22
N THR A 246 -6.29 -12.07 4.41
CA THR A 246 -6.22 -10.98 5.40
C THR A 246 -7.45 -11.00 6.30
N PHE A 247 -7.22 -10.78 7.59
CA PHE A 247 -8.24 -10.51 8.59
C PHE A 247 -7.93 -9.16 9.25
N ALA A 248 -8.93 -8.28 9.35
CA ALA A 248 -8.72 -6.94 9.90
C ALA A 248 -9.84 -6.48 10.81
N LYS A 249 -9.54 -5.45 11.61
CA LYS A 249 -10.48 -4.73 12.47
C LYS A 249 -10.21 -3.22 12.37
N ALA A 250 -11.21 -2.47 11.94
CA ALA A 250 -11.25 -1.01 12.00
C ALA A 250 -11.88 -0.51 13.31
N PHE A 251 -11.43 0.61 13.86
CA PHE A 251 -11.95 1.23 15.08
C PHE A 251 -11.90 2.75 15.04
#